data_AF-A0A923R4M4-F1
#
_entry.id   AF-A0A923R4M4-F1
#
_cell.length_a   1.000
_cell.length_b   1.000
_cell.length_c   1.000
_cell.angle_alpha   90.00
_cell.angle_beta   90.00
_cell.angle_gamma   90.00
#
_symmetry.space_group_name_H-M   'P 1'
#
loop_
_entity.id
_entity.type
_entity.pdbx_description
1 polymer ?
#
loop_
_entity_poly.entity_id
_entity_poly.type
_entity_poly.pdbx_seq_one_letter_code
_entity_poly.pdbx_strand_id
1 'polypeptide(L)'
;MIFSSGLSFGQNKDAVKYNNAIVGQQHKVVPHIVRFFETHAKHGCSLEKAMKEKERIELMLDKGIVKIQAIKPYDGNDSLRQSGLKWLKIYKHSFDVDFETAIPLPSKKDKTEADKQKLKSIQEYVCRRR
;
A
#
# COMPACT_ATOMS: atom_id res chain seq x y z
N MET A 1 -48.39 -16.52 -15.44
CA MET A 1 -47.61 -15.46 -14.75
C MET A 1 -46.15 -15.62 -15.15
N ILE A 2 -45.63 -14.71 -15.95
CA ILE A 2 -44.19 -14.64 -16.25
C ILE A 2 -43.70 -13.39 -15.53
N PHE A 3 -42.87 -13.58 -14.49
CA PHE A 3 -42.27 -12.48 -13.75
C PHE A 3 -41.33 -11.73 -14.68
N SER A 4 -41.67 -10.47 -14.96
CA SER A 4 -40.78 -9.49 -15.58
C SER A 4 -39.61 -9.25 -14.63
N SER A 5 -38.46 -9.85 -14.93
CA SER A 5 -37.19 -9.52 -14.29
C SER A 5 -36.71 -8.18 -14.83
N GLY A 6 -37.33 -7.11 -14.33
CA GLY A 6 -36.81 -5.77 -14.43
C GLY A 6 -35.46 -5.70 -13.72
N LEU A 7 -34.38 -5.99 -14.45
CA LEU A 7 -33.01 -5.63 -14.08
C LEU A 7 -32.96 -4.12 -13.96
N SER A 8 -33.23 -3.68 -12.74
CA SER A 8 -33.28 -2.28 -12.34
C SER A 8 -31.90 -1.66 -12.52
N PHE A 9 -31.82 -0.64 -13.38
CA PHE A 9 -30.67 0.28 -13.47
C PHE A 9 -30.24 0.87 -12.11
N GLY A 10 -31.09 0.79 -11.07
CA GLY A 10 -30.78 1.17 -9.70
C GLY A 10 -29.79 0.24 -8.98
N GLN A 11 -29.89 -1.09 -9.16
CA GLN A 11 -28.98 -2.05 -8.51
C GLN A 11 -27.53 -1.88 -8.98
N ASN A 12 -27.34 -1.43 -10.21
CA ASN A 12 -26.01 -1.20 -10.76
C ASN A 12 -25.32 0.03 -10.13
N LYS A 13 -26.07 1.06 -9.72
CA LYS A 13 -25.50 2.28 -9.14
C LYS A 13 -24.92 2.05 -7.75
N ASP A 14 -25.59 1.26 -6.92
CA ASP A 14 -25.12 1.01 -5.55
C ASP A 14 -23.96 0.01 -5.51
N ALA A 15 -23.98 -1.01 -6.39
CA ALA A 15 -22.82 -1.87 -6.63
C ALA A 15 -21.59 -1.06 -7.12
N VAL A 16 -21.79 -0.14 -8.05
CA VAL A 16 -20.72 0.76 -8.54
C VAL A 16 -20.19 1.66 -7.42
N LYS A 17 -21.08 2.27 -6.61
CA LYS A 17 -20.66 3.08 -5.45
C LYS A 17 -19.85 2.25 -4.45
N TYR A 18 -20.29 1.02 -4.17
CA TYR A 18 -19.59 0.10 -3.27
C TYR A 18 -18.19 -0.24 -3.79
N ASN A 19 -18.07 -0.63 -5.06
CA ASN A 19 -16.78 -0.87 -5.70
C ASN A 19 -15.88 0.38 -5.65
N ASN A 20 -16.43 1.55 -6.02
CA ASN A 20 -15.70 2.81 -6.01
C ASN A 20 -15.24 3.22 -4.61
N ALA A 21 -15.97 2.88 -3.56
CA ALA A 21 -15.55 3.14 -2.19
C ALA A 21 -14.29 2.35 -1.81
N ILE A 22 -14.19 1.08 -2.26
CA ILE A 22 -13.05 0.19 -2.03
C ILE A 22 -11.87 0.59 -2.93
N VAL A 23 -12.09 0.61 -4.24
CA VAL A 23 -11.09 0.96 -5.27
C VAL A 23 -10.57 2.39 -5.06
N GLY A 24 -11.43 3.31 -4.62
CA GLY A 24 -11.06 4.68 -4.29
C GLY A 24 -10.08 4.80 -3.13
N GLN A 25 -10.03 3.85 -2.18
CA GLN A 25 -8.95 3.84 -1.18
C GLN A 25 -7.62 3.36 -1.79
N GLN A 26 -7.67 2.41 -2.73
CA GLN A 26 -6.47 1.92 -3.41
C GLN A 26 -5.83 3.02 -4.27
N HIS A 27 -6.63 3.75 -5.05
CA HIS A 27 -6.14 4.88 -5.87
C HIS A 27 -5.52 6.01 -5.06
N LYS A 28 -5.85 6.16 -3.77
CA LYS A 28 -5.23 7.16 -2.90
C LYS A 28 -3.81 6.79 -2.50
N VAL A 29 -3.41 5.52 -2.57
CA VAL A 29 -2.14 5.05 -2.01
C VAL A 29 -1.16 4.57 -3.07
N VAL A 30 -1.65 3.84 -4.08
CA VAL A 30 -0.81 3.23 -5.12
C VAL A 30 0.06 4.25 -5.86
N PRO A 31 -0.44 5.44 -6.27
CA PRO A 31 0.39 6.43 -6.92
C PRO A 31 1.56 6.92 -6.06
N HIS A 32 1.43 6.93 -4.73
CA HIS A 32 2.51 7.32 -3.84
C HIS A 32 3.58 6.23 -3.72
N ILE A 33 3.18 4.95 -3.70
CA ILE A 33 4.13 3.83 -3.72
C ILE A 33 4.93 3.84 -5.03
N VAL A 34 4.25 4.00 -6.17
CA VAL A 34 4.92 4.07 -7.48
C VAL A 34 5.87 5.27 -7.51
N ARG A 35 5.39 6.47 -7.14
CA ARG A 35 6.21 7.68 -7.10
C ARG A 35 7.40 7.53 -6.16
N PHE A 36 7.24 6.82 -5.03
CA PHE A 36 8.33 6.58 -4.09
C PHE A 36 9.49 5.87 -4.80
N PHE A 37 9.24 4.74 -5.46
CA PHE A 37 10.30 4.00 -6.14
C PHE A 37 10.83 4.75 -7.37
N GLU A 38 9.97 5.45 -8.12
CA GLU A 38 10.43 6.29 -9.23
C GLU A 38 11.35 7.42 -8.77
N THR A 39 11.06 8.06 -7.64
CA THR A 39 11.82 9.20 -7.16
C THR A 39 13.09 8.74 -6.43
N HIS A 40 12.95 7.81 -5.49
CA HIS A 40 14.03 7.45 -4.58
C HIS A 40 14.92 6.34 -5.11
N ALA A 41 14.37 5.35 -5.84
CA ALA A 41 15.18 4.26 -6.39
C ALA A 41 15.91 4.68 -7.68
N LYS A 42 15.33 5.57 -8.51
CA LYS A 42 15.97 6.03 -9.76
C LYS A 42 16.90 7.21 -9.58
N HIS A 43 16.57 8.19 -8.73
CA HIS A 43 17.34 9.43 -8.60
C HIS A 43 18.17 9.51 -7.32
N GLY A 44 17.99 8.57 -6.40
CA GLY A 44 18.63 8.58 -5.09
C GLY A 44 18.03 9.65 -4.17
N CYS A 45 18.16 9.46 -2.86
CA CYS A 45 17.77 10.44 -1.86
C CYS A 45 18.52 10.20 -0.54
N SER A 46 18.41 11.13 0.42
CA SER A 46 18.86 10.85 1.77
C SER A 46 17.95 9.83 2.45
N LEU A 47 18.55 8.95 3.26
CA LEU A 47 17.82 7.94 4.02
C LEU A 47 16.72 8.55 4.89
N GLU A 48 16.98 9.69 5.52
CA GLU A 48 15.99 10.40 6.34
C GLU A 48 14.74 10.80 5.55
N LYS A 49 14.91 11.30 4.31
CA LYS A 49 13.78 11.68 3.44
C LYS A 49 13.00 10.44 3.01
N ALA A 50 13.69 9.37 2.64
CA ALA A 50 13.06 8.10 2.32
C ALA A 50 12.24 7.54 3.50
N MET A 51 12.80 7.54 4.71
CA MET A 51 12.10 7.05 5.90
C MET A 51 10.84 7.87 6.20
N LYS A 52 10.92 9.20 6.16
CA LYS A 52 9.75 10.08 6.36
C LYS A 52 8.64 9.80 5.34
N GLU A 53 9.01 9.62 4.07
CA GLU A 53 8.03 9.32 3.03
C GLU A 53 7.46 7.90 3.16
N LYS A 54 8.28 6.93 3.58
CA LYS A 54 7.81 5.57 3.92
C LYS A 54 6.75 5.60 5.01
N GLU A 55 7.05 6.24 6.14
CA GLU A 55 6.12 6.39 7.27
C GLU A 55 4.82 7.05 6.84
N ARG A 56 4.90 8.08 5.97
CA ARG A 56 3.71 8.74 5.40
C ARG A 56 2.87 7.76 4.58
N ILE A 57 3.48 6.96 3.71
CA ILE A 57 2.80 5.99 2.86
C ILE A 57 2.20 4.85 3.70
N GLU A 58 2.92 4.34 4.70
CA GLU A 58 2.41 3.33 5.64
C GLU A 58 1.18 3.83 6.40
N LEU A 59 1.20 5.07 6.89
CA LEU A 59 0.05 5.68 7.53
C LEU A 59 -1.15 5.80 6.57
N MET A 60 -0.91 6.09 5.29
CA MET A 60 -1.98 6.11 4.29
C MET A 60 -2.56 4.71 4.02
N LEU A 61 -1.70 3.69 3.95
CA LEU A 61 -2.11 2.29 3.82
C LEU A 61 -2.98 1.86 5.01
N ASP A 62 -2.57 2.18 6.24
CA ASP A 62 -3.30 1.85 7.46
C ASP A 62 -4.66 2.55 7.51
N LYS A 63 -4.70 3.85 7.16
CA LYS A 63 -5.97 4.59 7.03
C LYS A 63 -6.86 3.99 5.95
N GLY A 64 -6.30 3.53 4.83
CA GLY A 64 -7.04 2.85 3.76
C GLY A 64 -7.64 1.53 4.22
N ILE A 65 -6.86 0.71 4.95
CA ILE A 65 -7.30 -0.56 5.54
C ILE A 65 -8.45 -0.33 6.50
N VAL A 66 -8.31 0.59 7.47
CA VAL A 66 -9.37 0.92 8.43
C VAL A 66 -10.65 1.37 7.72
N LYS A 67 -10.53 2.20 6.67
CA LYS A 67 -11.68 2.66 5.89
C LYS A 67 -12.38 1.51 5.16
N ILE A 68 -11.64 0.61 4.50
CA ILE A 68 -12.24 -0.55 3.83
C ILE A 68 -12.87 -1.51 4.86
N GLN A 69 -12.24 -1.73 6.01
CA GLN A 69 -12.79 -2.57 7.09
C GLN A 69 -14.14 -2.05 7.59
N ALA A 70 -14.31 -0.73 7.67
CA ALA A 70 -15.55 -0.09 8.10
C ALA A 70 -16.68 -0.17 7.06
N ILE A 71 -16.40 -0.53 5.80
CA ILE A 71 -17.42 -0.74 4.78
C ILE A 71 -18.17 -2.04 5.12
N LYS A 72 -19.51 -1.99 5.12
CA LYS A 72 -20.35 -3.18 5.32
C LYS A 72 -20.32 -4.08 4.07
N PRO A 73 -20.53 -5.41 4.20
CA PRO A 73 -20.74 -6.28 3.05
C PRO A 73 -21.88 -5.76 2.15
N TYR A 74 -21.74 -5.95 0.84
CA TYR A 74 -22.76 -5.56 -0.13
C TYR A 74 -23.66 -6.75 -0.42
N ASP A 75 -24.96 -6.65 -0.18
CA ASP A 75 -25.94 -7.73 -0.35
C ASP A 75 -25.50 -9.05 0.31
N GLY A 76 -24.87 -8.95 1.49
CA GLY A 76 -24.34 -10.10 2.24
C GLY A 76 -23.04 -10.69 1.67
N ASN A 77 -22.56 -10.20 0.53
CA ASN A 77 -21.29 -10.60 -0.07
C ASN A 77 -20.14 -9.71 0.42
N ASP A 78 -19.14 -10.35 1.02
CA ASP A 78 -17.97 -9.68 1.59
C ASP A 78 -16.69 -9.84 0.74
N SER A 79 -16.74 -10.60 -0.35
CA SER A 79 -15.56 -11.02 -1.11
C SER A 79 -14.77 -9.84 -1.67
N LEU A 80 -15.45 -8.79 -2.15
CA LEU A 80 -14.77 -7.61 -2.69
C LEU A 80 -14.08 -6.78 -1.60
N ARG A 81 -14.73 -6.59 -0.44
CA ARG A 81 -14.10 -5.94 0.73
C ARG A 81 -12.86 -6.70 1.17
N GLN A 82 -12.97 -8.02 1.33
CA GLN A 82 -11.84 -8.87 1.73
C GLN A 82 -10.70 -8.81 0.71
N SER A 83 -11.02 -8.84 -0.59
CA SER A 83 -10.03 -8.69 -1.65
C SER A 83 -9.34 -7.33 -1.60
N GLY A 84 -10.10 -6.26 -1.39
CA GLY A 84 -9.56 -4.91 -1.21
C GLY A 84 -8.62 -4.79 0.00
N LEU A 85 -8.98 -5.41 1.13
CA LEU A 85 -8.12 -5.48 2.32
C LEU A 85 -6.85 -6.28 2.06
N LYS A 86 -6.97 -7.46 1.43
CA LYS A 86 -5.83 -8.30 1.09
C LYS A 86 -4.86 -7.54 0.17
N TRP A 87 -5.39 -6.80 -0.79
CA TRP A 87 -4.60 -5.99 -1.72
C TRP A 87 -3.80 -4.90 -1.01
N LEU A 88 -4.41 -4.12 -0.11
CA LEU A 88 -3.68 -3.11 0.66
C LEU A 88 -2.64 -3.72 1.60
N LYS A 89 -2.93 -4.88 2.19
CA LYS A 89 -1.96 -5.61 3.03
C LYS A 89 -0.76 -6.12 2.21
N ILE A 90 -1.01 -6.62 1.00
CA ILE A 90 0.06 -7.01 0.06
C ILE A 90 0.93 -5.79 -0.25
N TYR A 91 0.33 -4.65 -0.62
CA TYR A 91 1.13 -3.44 -0.86
C TYR A 91 1.92 -3.00 0.35
N LYS A 92 1.35 -3.03 1.55
CA LYS A 92 2.09 -2.69 2.77
C LYS A 92 3.29 -3.61 2.97
N HIS A 93 3.09 -4.92 2.82
CA HIS A 93 4.16 -5.90 2.98
C HIS A 93 5.23 -5.78 1.90
N SER A 94 4.84 -5.72 0.62
CA SER A 94 5.76 -5.54 -0.49
C SER A 94 6.51 -4.22 -0.39
N PHE A 95 5.84 -3.13 0.00
CA PHE A 95 6.50 -1.84 0.18
C PHE A 95 7.55 -1.88 1.30
N ASP A 96 7.31 -2.60 2.38
CA ASP A 96 8.28 -2.78 3.47
C ASP A 96 9.52 -3.56 2.98
N VAL A 97 9.31 -4.70 2.32
CA VAL A 97 10.37 -5.53 1.75
C VAL A 97 11.15 -4.81 0.65
N ASP A 98 10.44 -4.11 -0.24
CA ASP A 98 11.03 -3.36 -1.35
C ASP A 98 11.75 -2.11 -0.84
N PHE A 99 11.27 -1.45 0.22
CA PHE A 99 12.01 -0.36 0.86
C PHE A 99 13.34 -0.87 1.43
N GLU A 100 13.35 -2.05 2.06
CA GLU A 100 14.55 -2.67 2.61
C GLU A 100 15.58 -3.06 1.53
N THR A 101 15.13 -3.37 0.31
CA THR A 101 15.98 -3.88 -0.78
C THR A 101 16.30 -2.84 -1.88
N ALA A 102 15.38 -1.92 -2.15
CA ALA A 102 15.38 -1.07 -3.34
C ALA A 102 15.79 0.39 -3.09
N ILE A 103 16.14 0.78 -1.86
CA ILE A 103 16.80 2.07 -1.66
C ILE A 103 18.30 1.87 -1.86
N PRO A 104 18.86 2.23 -3.04
CA PRO A 104 20.29 2.37 -3.19
C PRO A 104 20.70 3.48 -2.24
N LEU A 105 21.30 3.08 -1.12
CA LEU A 105 21.86 4.01 -0.16
C LEU A 105 22.83 4.91 -0.93
N PRO A 106 22.85 6.23 -0.64
CA PRO A 106 23.66 7.19 -1.37
C PRO A 106 25.09 6.66 -1.53
N SER A 107 25.64 6.91 -2.73
CA SER A 107 26.87 6.31 -3.24
C SER A 107 28.00 6.30 -2.19
N LYS A 108 28.87 5.29 -2.29
CA LYS A 108 29.96 4.90 -1.38
C LYS A 108 30.91 6.02 -0.88
N LYS A 109 30.79 7.27 -1.31
CA LYS A 109 31.73 8.35 -1.00
C LYS A 109 31.52 9.03 0.36
N ASP A 110 30.30 9.04 0.93
CA ASP A 110 30.00 9.83 2.15
C ASP A 110 29.17 9.08 3.21
N LYS A 111 29.46 7.79 3.49
CA LYS A 111 28.78 7.09 4.60
C LYS A 111 29.47 7.36 5.93
N THR A 112 28.73 7.94 6.87
CA THR A 112 29.16 8.02 8.28
C THR A 112 29.16 6.62 8.91
N GLU A 113 29.92 6.42 10.00
CA GLU A 113 29.89 5.14 10.73
C GLU A 113 28.50 4.80 11.29
N ALA A 114 27.70 5.82 11.63
CA ALA A 114 26.31 5.65 12.04
C ALA A 114 25.46 5.04 10.93
N ASP A 115 25.63 5.49 9.68
CA ASP A 115 24.92 4.92 8.52
C ASP A 115 25.33 3.47 8.28
N LYS A 116 26.62 3.14 8.44
CA LYS A 116 27.13 1.76 8.33
C LYS A 116 26.57 0.85 9.42
N GLN A 117 26.48 1.31 10.66
CA GLN A 117 25.88 0.54 11.76
C GLN A 117 24.37 0.33 11.58
N LYS A 118 23.64 1.37 11.17
CA LYS A 118 22.21 1.26 10.89
C LYS A 118 21.96 0.26 9.76
N LEU A 119 22.82 0.30 8.74
CA LEU A 119 22.80 -0.67 7.65
C LEU A 119 23.02 -2.11 8.09
N LYS A 120 24.03 -2.31 8.95
CA LYS A 120 24.32 -3.63 9.52
C LYS A 120 23.15 -4.13 10.35
N SER A 121 22.50 -3.27 11.14
CA SER A 121 21.31 -3.65 11.92
C SER A 121 20.11 -4.02 11.05
N ILE A 122 19.90 -3.34 9.92
CA ILE A 122 18.85 -3.68 8.97
C ILE A 122 19.15 -5.05 8.32
N GLN A 123 20.39 -5.27 7.87
CA GLN A 123 20.81 -6.56 7.31
C GLN A 123 20.72 -7.71 8.33
N GLU A 124 21.11 -7.49 9.58
CA GLU A 124 21.04 -8.50 10.64
C GLU A 124 19.60 -8.80 11.07
N TYR A 125 18.72 -7.80 11.07
CA TYR A 125 17.28 -8.00 11.30
C TYR A 125 16.66 -8.87 10.20
N VAL A 126 17.03 -8.62 8.94
CA VAL A 126 16.59 -9.40 7.77
C VAL A 126 17.04 -10.87 7.86
N CYS A 127 18.29 -11.12 8.24
CA CYS A 127 18.81 -12.49 8.37
C CYS A 127 18.17 -13.31 9.50
N ARG A 128 17.57 -12.69 10.51
CA ARG A 128 16.91 -13.40 11.64
C ARG A 128 15.43 -13.70 11.42
N ARG A 129 14.81 -13.13 10.38
CA ARG A 129 13.37 -13.31 10.07
C ARG A 129 13.09 -14.30 8.93
N ARG A 130 14.13 -14.87 8.32
CA ARG A 130 14.05 -16.07 7.48
C ARG A 130 14.16 -17.32 8.34
#